data_AF-A0AAD9WPU2-F1
#
_entry.id   AF-A0AAD9WPU2-F1
#
_cell.length_a   1.000
_cell.length_b   1.000
_cell.length_c   1.000
_cell.angle_alpha   90.00
_cell.angle_beta   90.00
_cell.angle_gamma   90.00
#
_symmetry.space_group_name_H-M   'P 1'
#
loop_
_entity.id
_entity.type
_entity.pdbx_description
1 polymer ?
#
loop_
_entity_poly.entity_id
_entity_poly.type
_entity_poly.pdbx_seq_one_letter_code
_entity_poly.pdbx_strand_id
1 'polypeptide(L)'
;MKHKATRKDVECAFGVLQSRWAITHKPLRYWQKDVLCKIMKTCIILHNMITEDERHTNLEPWVTLQEENIELHAYAHDLALLGGHIASRLGRVRDREINNTLQSDLMVHVWRNYGNEP
;
A
#
# COMPACT_ATOMS: atom_id res chain seq x y z
N MET A 1 -20.01 -25.03 10.28
CA MET A 1 -18.56 -24.79 10.50
C MET A 1 -17.92 -23.84 9.47
N LYS A 2 -18.50 -23.60 8.29
CA LYS A 2 -17.90 -22.75 7.23
C LYS A 2 -17.72 -21.27 7.62
N HIS A 3 -18.65 -20.65 8.35
CA HIS A 3 -18.57 -19.23 8.72
C HIS A 3 -17.40 -18.90 9.67
N LYS A 4 -17.00 -19.82 10.56
CA LYS A 4 -15.87 -19.58 11.49
C LYS A 4 -14.52 -19.60 10.77
N ALA A 5 -14.34 -20.47 9.79
CA ALA A 5 -13.12 -20.54 8.99
C ALA A 5 -12.96 -19.26 8.14
N THR A 6 -14.00 -18.90 7.38
CA THR A 6 -13.98 -17.67 6.57
C THR A 6 -13.73 -16.41 7.39
N ARG A 7 -14.32 -16.30 8.59
CA ARG A 7 -14.07 -15.16 9.48
C ARG A 7 -12.60 -15.10 9.94
N LYS A 8 -12.01 -16.25 10.26
CA LYS A 8 -10.60 -16.34 10.67
C LYS A 8 -9.67 -15.90 9.56
N ASP A 9 -9.93 -16.30 8.32
CA ASP A 9 -9.10 -15.90 7.17
C ASP A 9 -9.18 -14.39 6.92
N VAL A 10 -10.39 -13.82 7.05
CA VAL A 10 -10.61 -12.37 6.96
C VAL A 10 -9.87 -11.64 8.09
N GLU A 11 -10.03 -12.08 9.35
CA GLU A 11 -9.34 -11.51 10.52
C GLU A 11 -7.80 -11.57 10.35
N CYS A 12 -7.28 -12.68 9.83
CA CYS A 12 -5.86 -12.85 9.54
C CYS A 12 -5.37 -11.87 8.46
N ALA A 13 -6.09 -11.78 7.33
CA ALA A 13 -5.75 -10.85 6.25
C ALA A 13 -5.79 -9.39 6.71
N PHE A 14 -6.78 -9.01 7.53
CA PHE A 14 -6.83 -7.69 8.15
C PHE A 14 -5.67 -7.44 9.10
N GLY A 15 -5.26 -8.43 9.89
CA GLY A 15 -4.08 -8.34 10.76
C GLY A 15 -2.78 -8.08 9.99
N VAL A 16 -2.58 -8.78 8.86
CA VAL A 16 -1.41 -8.59 7.98
C VAL A 16 -1.44 -7.21 7.32
N LEU A 17 -2.60 -6.76 6.85
CA LEU A 17 -2.75 -5.42 6.27
C LEU A 17 -2.52 -4.33 7.31
N GLN A 18 -2.96 -4.53 8.55
CA GLN A 18 -2.68 -3.62 9.65
C GLN A 18 -1.18 -3.52 9.93
N SER A 19 -0.51 -4.65 10.16
CA SER A 19 0.94 -4.64 10.44
C SER A 19 1.78 -3.98 9.36
N ARG A 20 1.32 -4.01 8.10
CA ARG A 20 2.06 -3.46 6.95
C ARG A 20 1.69 -2.02 6.59
N TRP A 21 0.48 -1.58 6.90
CA TRP A 21 -0.04 -0.27 6.47
C TRP A 21 -0.58 0.56 7.63
N ALA A 22 0.21 1.52 8.10
CA ALA A 22 -0.17 2.46 9.18
C ALA A 22 -1.49 3.23 8.91
N ILE A 23 -1.88 3.43 7.65
CA ILE A 23 -3.15 4.08 7.28
C ILE A 23 -4.38 3.31 7.77
N THR A 24 -4.27 2.00 7.95
CA THR A 24 -5.36 1.13 8.39
C THR A 24 -5.52 1.08 9.92
N HIS A 25 -4.54 1.61 10.68
CA HIS A 25 -4.57 1.65 12.15
C HIS A 25 -5.38 2.83 12.71
N LYS A 26 -5.44 3.96 12.00
CA LYS A 26 -6.11 5.16 12.53
C LYS A 26 -7.62 5.02 12.41
N PRO A 27 -8.39 5.48 13.41
CA PRO A 27 -9.85 5.46 13.32
C PRO A 27 -10.28 6.30 12.11
N LEU A 28 -10.82 5.61 11.11
CA LEU A 28 -11.26 6.15 9.82
C LEU A 28 -12.56 6.98 9.95
N ARG A 29 -12.82 7.53 11.14
CA ARG A 29 -14.08 8.12 11.58
C ARG A 29 -14.54 9.30 10.71
N TYR A 30 -13.61 9.91 9.98
CA TYR A 30 -13.85 11.06 9.10
C TYR A 30 -13.81 10.71 7.60
N TRP A 31 -13.60 9.44 7.24
CA TRP A 31 -13.46 9.03 5.85
C TRP A 31 -14.80 8.57 5.30
N GLN A 32 -15.18 9.10 4.13
CA GLN A 32 -16.35 8.60 3.41
C GLN A 32 -16.14 7.14 3.00
N LYS A 33 -17.23 6.36 2.95
CA LYS A 33 -17.20 4.93 2.65
C LYS A 33 -16.49 4.62 1.32
N ASP A 34 -16.71 5.44 0.29
CA ASP A 34 -16.08 5.27 -1.01
C ASP A 34 -14.56 5.44 -0.95
N VAL A 35 -14.08 6.40 -0.15
CA VAL A 35 -12.64 6.63 0.05
C VAL A 35 -12.03 5.46 0.82
N LEU A 36 -12.73 4.95 1.84
CA LEU A 36 -12.27 3.76 2.56
C LEU A 36 -12.20 2.53 1.64
N CYS A 37 -13.21 2.32 0.79
CA CYS A 37 -13.18 1.25 -0.20
C CYS A 37 -12.00 1.38 -1.17
N LYS A 38 -11.67 2.61 -1.60
CA LYS A 38 -10.49 2.86 -2.45
C LYS A 38 -9.19 2.52 -1.71
N ILE A 39 -9.02 2.98 -0.47
CA ILE A 39 -7.84 2.66 0.34
C ILE A 39 -7.66 1.15 0.49
N MET A 40 -8.72 0.44 0.90
CA MET A 40 -8.64 -1.01 1.11
C MET A 40 -8.28 -1.74 -0.18
N LYS A 41 -8.88 -1.37 -1.32
CA LYS A 41 -8.52 -1.93 -2.63
C LYS A 41 -7.06 -1.67 -2.97
N THR A 42 -6.57 -0.45 -2.77
CA THR A 42 -5.17 -0.10 -3.01
C THR A 42 -4.24 -0.93 -2.11
N CYS A 43 -4.51 -1.04 -0.80
CA CYS A 43 -3.69 -1.84 0.11
C CYS A 43 -3.64 -3.33 -0.30
N ILE A 44 -4.77 -3.90 -0.76
CA ILE A 44 -4.82 -5.29 -1.23
C ILE A 44 -4.01 -5.47 -2.52
N ILE A 45 -4.17 -4.56 -3.50
CA ILE A 45 -3.43 -4.63 -4.77
C ILE A 45 -1.92 -4.51 -4.49
N LEU A 46 -1.50 -3.52 -3.70
CA LEU A 46 -0.09 -3.34 -3.35
C LEU A 46 0.46 -4.54 -2.56
N HIS A 47 -0.32 -5.08 -1.63
CA HIS A 47 0.10 -6.27 -0.88
C HIS A 47 0.30 -7.47 -1.80
N ASN A 48 -0.61 -7.70 -2.74
CA ASN A 48 -0.48 -8.80 -3.70
C ASN A 48 0.73 -8.60 -4.61
N MET A 49 0.93 -7.39 -5.14
CA MET A 49 2.08 -7.06 -5.98
C MET A 49 3.40 -7.28 -5.25
N ILE A 50 3.52 -6.79 -4.00
CA ILE A 50 4.75 -6.96 -3.23
C ILE A 50 4.96 -8.43 -2.85
N THR A 51 3.89 -9.15 -2.47
CA THR A 51 3.99 -10.58 -2.15
C THR A 51 4.43 -11.41 -3.37
N GLU A 52 4.00 -11.04 -4.58
CA GLU A 52 4.43 -11.70 -5.81
C GLU A 52 5.91 -11.41 -6.10
N ASP A 53 6.35 -10.15 -6.00
CA ASP A 53 7.75 -9.76 -6.17
C ASP A 53 8.67 -10.44 -5.14
N GLU A 54 8.28 -10.42 -3.86
CA GLU A 54 8.97 -11.07 -2.74
C GLU A 54 9.01 -12.60 -2.88
N ARG A 55 8.11 -13.23 -3.64
CA ARG A 55 8.18 -14.69 -3.92
C ARG A 55 9.22 -15.04 -4.98
N HIS A 56 9.52 -14.10 -5.89
CA HIS A 56 10.49 -14.29 -6.95
C HIS A 56 11.92 -13.91 -6.54
N THR A 57 12.05 -13.04 -5.53
CA THR A 57 13.31 -12.77 -4.84
C THR A 57 13.40 -13.67 -3.60
N ASN A 58 14.51 -14.36 -3.31
CA ASN A 58 14.69 -15.08 -2.03
C ASN A 58 14.87 -14.12 -0.82
N LEU A 59 14.06 -13.06 -0.73
CA LEU A 59 14.08 -12.06 0.32
C LEU A 59 13.06 -12.46 1.40
N GLU A 60 13.46 -12.36 2.66
CA GLU A 60 12.61 -12.73 3.79
C GLU A 60 11.30 -11.87 3.78
N PRO A 61 10.10 -12.48 3.83
CA PRO A 61 8.80 -11.81 3.57
C PRO A 61 8.38 -10.69 4.54
N TRP A 62 9.18 -10.41 5.57
CA TRP A 62 8.81 -9.53 6.69
C TRP A 62 9.88 -8.52 7.06
N VAL A 63 10.78 -8.16 6.14
CA VAL A 63 11.62 -6.97 6.37
C VAL A 63 10.67 -5.77 6.50
N THR A 64 10.50 -5.31 7.74
CA THR A 64 9.80 -4.07 8.05
C THR A 64 10.47 -2.98 7.22
N LEU A 65 9.79 -2.51 6.17
CA LEU A 65 10.25 -1.32 5.46
C LEU A 65 10.38 -0.24 6.52
N GLN A 66 11.59 0.29 6.70
CA GLN A 66 11.83 1.34 7.66
C GLN A 66 10.90 2.49 7.28
N GLU A 67 9.87 2.69 8.09
CA GLU A 67 8.90 3.73 7.83
C GLU A 67 9.69 5.05 7.81
N GLU A 68 9.76 5.71 6.66
CA GLU A 68 10.06 7.14 6.57
C GLU A 68 8.87 7.88 7.20
N ASN A 69 8.75 7.73 8.51
CA ASN A 69 7.81 8.48 9.32
C ASN A 69 8.28 9.93 9.34
N ILE A 70 7.34 10.82 9.07
CA ILE A 70 7.57 12.24 9.34
C ILE A 70 7.63 12.33 10.88
N GLU A 71 8.82 12.58 11.43
CA GLU A 71 8.94 12.97 12.83
C GLU A 71 8.23 14.31 13.01
N LEU A 72 6.94 14.26 13.33
CA LEU A 72 6.08 15.43 13.47
C LEU A 72 6.66 16.44 14.49
N HIS A 73 7.45 15.95 15.46
CA HIS A 73 8.14 16.78 16.43
C HIS A 73 9.24 17.66 15.84
N ALA A 74 9.97 17.21 14.82
CA ALA A 74 11.02 18.00 14.16
C ALA A 74 10.43 19.16 13.33
N TYR A 75 9.18 19.01 12.85
CA TYR A 75 8.48 19.98 11.99
C TYR A 75 7.50 20.87 12.75
N ALA A 76 7.27 20.65 14.05
CA ALA A 76 6.33 21.43 14.84
C ALA A 76 6.72 22.93 14.93
N HIS A 77 7.99 23.25 14.69
CA HIS A 77 8.49 24.63 14.75
C HIS A 77 8.31 25.40 13.42
N ASP A 78 8.14 24.71 12.28
CA ASP A 78 8.04 25.35 10.96
C ASP A 78 7.03 24.65 10.03
N LEU A 79 5.83 25.23 9.96
CA LEU A 79 4.74 24.77 9.09
C LEU A 79 5.06 24.91 7.59
N ALA A 80 5.97 25.82 7.20
CA ALA A 80 6.37 25.97 5.79
C ALA A 80 7.24 24.78 5.34
N LEU A 81 8.13 24.31 6.22
CA LEU A 81 8.96 23.13 5.98
C LEU A 81 8.10 21.86 5.89
N LEU A 82 7.08 21.73 6.75
CA LEU A 82 6.09 20.66 6.67
C LEU A 82 5.29 20.73 5.35
N GLY A 83 4.84 21.93 4.97
CA GLY A 83 4.13 22.17 3.72
C GLY A 83 4.95 21.78 2.49
N GLY A 84 6.23 22.17 2.45
CA GLY A 84 7.15 21.80 1.37
C GLY A 84 7.42 20.30 1.29
N HIS A 85 7.58 19.64 2.44
CA HIS A 85 7.76 18.18 2.50
C HIS A 85 6.51 17.44 1.99
N ILE A 86 5.31 17.84 2.45
CA ILE A 86 4.03 17.27 1.99
C ILE A 86 3.86 17.50 0.48
N ALA A 87 4.11 18.73 -0.01
CA ALA A 87 4.00 19.06 -1.42
C ALA A 87 4.95 18.21 -2.29
N SER A 88 6.18 18.01 -1.83
CA SER A 88 7.18 17.19 -2.53
C SER A 88 6.75 15.72 -2.62
N ARG A 89 6.26 15.14 -1.51
CA ARG A 89 5.74 13.77 -1.51
C ARG A 89 4.51 13.63 -2.40
N LEU A 90 3.57 14.58 -2.33
CA LEU A 90 2.39 14.59 -3.18
C LEU A 90 2.77 14.76 -4.66
N GLY A 91 3.80 15.53 -4.97
CA GLY A 91 4.35 15.67 -6.32
C GLY A 91 4.80 14.33 -6.88
N ARG A 92 5.61 13.58 -6.12
CA ARG A 92 6.07 12.24 -6.50
C ARG A 92 4.93 11.24 -6.67
N VAL A 93 3.94 11.26 -5.77
CA VAL A 93 2.77 10.35 -5.84
C VAL A 93 1.86 10.70 -7.02
N ARG A 94 1.76 11.99 -7.38
CA ARG A 94 0.93 12.47 -8.50
C ARG A 94 1.71 12.56 -9.81
N ASP A 95 2.96 12.13 -9.82
CA ASP A 95 3.80 12.13 -11.01
C ASP A 95 3.18 11.18 -12.05
N ARG A 96 2.68 11.78 -13.14
CA ARG A 96 1.98 11.04 -14.18
C ARG A 96 2.94 10.21 -15.02
N GLU A 97 4.18 10.65 -15.19
CA GLU A 97 5.16 9.94 -16.00
C GLU A 97 5.60 8.67 -15.28
N ILE A 98 5.91 8.78 -13.98
CA ILE A 98 6.21 7.62 -13.14
C ILE A 98 5.01 6.67 -13.10
N ASN A 99 3.79 7.19 -12.91
CA ASN A 99 2.58 6.35 -12.88
C ASN A 99 2.36 5.60 -14.20
N ASN A 100 2.45 6.29 -15.34
CA ASN A 100 2.29 5.67 -16.66
C ASN A 100 3.35 4.59 -16.90
N THR A 101 4.59 4.83 -16.48
CA THR A 101 5.70 3.87 -16.61
C THR A 101 5.42 2.62 -15.79
N LEU A 102 5.10 2.79 -14.50
CA LEU A 102 4.74 1.69 -13.61
C LEU A 102 3.51 0.92 -14.11
N GLN A 103 2.52 1.62 -14.66
CA GLN A 103 1.33 0.98 -15.25
C GLN A 103 1.72 0.13 -16.47
N SER A 104 2.57 0.64 -17.36
CA SER A 104 3.07 -0.11 -18.51
C SER A 104 3.84 -1.35 -18.07
N ASP A 105 4.77 -1.20 -17.12
CA ASP A 105 5.57 -2.31 -16.61
C ASP A 105 4.69 -3.39 -15.97
N LEU A 106 3.67 -2.98 -15.19
CA LEU A 106 2.69 -3.90 -14.61
C LEU A 106 1.90 -4.65 -15.68
N MET A 107 1.44 -3.97 -16.73
CA MET A 107 0.74 -4.60 -17.84
C MET A 107 1.62 -5.64 -18.55
N VAL A 108 2.90 -5.32 -18.80
CA VAL A 108 3.85 -6.26 -19.40
C VAL A 108 4.10 -7.46 -18.49
N HIS A 109 4.26 -7.25 -17.19
CA HIS A 109 4.46 -8.30 -16.21
C HIS A 109 3.27 -9.27 -16.14
N VAL A 110 2.05 -8.74 -16.01
CA VAL A 110 0.82 -9.56 -16.01
C VAL A 110 0.66 -10.32 -17.32
N TRP A 111 0.94 -9.68 -18.46
CA TRP A 111 0.89 -10.34 -19.77
C TRP A 111 1.91 -11.48 -19.89
N ARG A 112 3.13 -11.31 -19.37
CA ARG A 112 4.15 -12.38 -19.37
C ARG A 112 3.75 -13.57 -18.51
N ASN A 113 3.12 -13.32 -17.36
CA ASN A 113 2.78 -14.37 -16.40
C ASN A 113 1.49 -15.11 -16.76
N TYR A 114 0.50 -14.42 -17.31
CA TYR A 114 -0.86 -14.96 -17.51
C TYR A 114 -1.36 -14.87 -18.96
N GLY A 115 -0.64 -14.21 -19.87
CA GLY A 115 -1.08 -13.99 -21.26
C GLY A 115 -0.97 -15.20 -22.19
N ASN A 116 -0.46 -16.35 -21.70
CA ASN A 116 -0.33 -17.59 -22.46
C ASN A 116 -1.19 -18.74 -21.91
N GLU A 117 -2.08 -18.49 -20.95
CA GLU A 117 -3.05 -19.50 -20.52
C GLU A 117 -4.23 -19.57 -21.52
N PRO A 118 -4.53 -20.75 -22.11
CA PRO A 118 -5.67 -20.93 -23.02
C PRO A 118 -7.03 -20.87 -22.32
#